data_AF-A0A7C0UYJ9-F1
#
_entry.id   AF-A0A7C0UYJ9-F1
#
_cell.length_a   1.000
_cell.length_b   1.000
_cell.length_c   1.000
_cell.angle_alpha   90.00
_cell.angle_beta   90.00
_cell.angle_gamma   90.00
#
_symmetry.space_group_name_H-M   'P 1'
#
loop_
_entity.id
_entity.type
_entity.pdbx_description
1 polymer ?
#
loop_
_entity_poly.entity_id
_entity_poly.type
_entity_poly.pdbx_seq_one_letter_code
_entity_poly.pdbx_strand_id
1 'polypeptide(L)'
;MSMAISRSDWDRLVELWDVSEIASIISRALTSLYMLKMGVHEPEVNTRLLQSIQRCEDILGRVLRDLELYINRRAPETMLITLLIDAYGYVDVEKIKDSLLKAIQGLSKLVEMLKREVIDERALKDEDILELESVLRRLSDALSKRIGQIASEIYAF
;
A
#
# COMPACT_ATOMS: atom_id res chain seq x y z
N MET A 1 -32.73 -24.70 -2.69
CA MET A 1 -32.11 -23.76 -3.66
C MET A 1 -30.61 -24.02 -3.61
N SER A 2 -30.02 -24.56 -4.67
CA SER A 2 -28.55 -24.62 -4.74
C SER A 2 -28.04 -23.21 -5.01
N MET A 3 -27.26 -22.63 -4.11
CA MET A 3 -26.44 -21.46 -4.43
C MET A 3 -25.40 -21.90 -5.46
N ALA A 4 -25.76 -21.81 -6.73
CA ALA A 4 -24.78 -21.89 -7.80
C ALA A 4 -24.04 -20.55 -7.78
N ILE A 5 -22.84 -20.55 -7.20
CA ILE A 5 -21.93 -19.39 -7.26
C ILE A 5 -21.71 -19.09 -8.74
N SER A 6 -22.12 -17.91 -9.19
CA SER A 6 -21.96 -17.51 -10.58
C SER A 6 -20.49 -17.26 -10.89
N ARG A 7 -20.11 -17.28 -12.18
CA ARG A 7 -18.73 -16.94 -12.58
C ARG A 7 -18.32 -15.54 -12.11
N SER A 8 -19.26 -14.59 -12.12
CA SER A 8 -19.05 -13.23 -11.59
C SER A 8 -18.82 -13.19 -10.08
N ASP A 9 -19.43 -14.08 -9.30
CA ASP A 9 -19.20 -14.14 -7.85
C ASP A 9 -17.82 -14.71 -7.54
N TRP A 10 -17.35 -15.67 -8.33
CA TRP A 10 -15.98 -16.17 -8.24
C TRP A 10 -14.95 -15.09 -8.59
N ASP A 11 -15.16 -14.34 -9.67
CA ASP A 11 -14.26 -13.24 -10.05
C ASP A 11 -14.17 -12.18 -8.93
N ARG A 12 -15.29 -11.87 -8.27
CA ARG A 12 -15.33 -10.95 -7.11
C ARG A 12 -14.63 -11.49 -5.87
N LEU A 13 -14.73 -12.80 -5.60
CA LEU A 13 -14.02 -13.43 -4.49
C LEU A 13 -12.50 -13.42 -4.72
N VAL A 14 -12.06 -13.63 -5.96
CA VAL A 14 -10.64 -13.49 -6.36
C VAL A 14 -10.19 -12.05 -6.16
N GLU A 15 -10.99 -11.07 -6.61
CA GLU A 15 -10.68 -9.66 -6.40
C GLU A 15 -10.58 -9.31 -4.91
N LEU A 16 -11.55 -9.76 -4.11
CA LEU A 16 -11.55 -9.55 -2.66
C LEU A 16 -10.29 -10.12 -2.02
N TRP A 17 -9.86 -11.31 -2.43
CA TRP A 17 -8.65 -11.95 -1.95
C TRP A 17 -7.41 -11.11 -2.26
N ASP A 18 -7.23 -10.72 -3.52
CA ASP A 18 -6.08 -9.94 -3.97
C ASP A 18 -6.00 -8.58 -3.25
N VAL A 19 -7.12 -7.86 -3.15
CA VAL A 19 -7.18 -6.57 -2.45
C VAL A 19 -6.91 -6.74 -0.95
N SER A 20 -7.40 -7.82 -0.33
CA SER A 20 -7.18 -8.11 1.09
C SER A 20 -5.72 -8.44 1.39
N GLU A 21 -5.04 -9.14 0.49
CA GLU A 21 -3.61 -9.42 0.64
C GLU A 21 -2.78 -8.13 0.61
N ILE A 22 -3.04 -7.26 -0.37
CA ILE A 22 -2.37 -5.97 -0.49
C ILE A 22 -2.67 -5.09 0.74
N ALA A 23 -3.93 -5.00 1.15
CA ALA A 23 -4.33 -4.27 2.36
C ALA A 23 -3.58 -4.75 3.60
N SER A 24 -3.49 -6.08 3.78
CA SER A 24 -2.77 -6.68 4.91
C SER A 24 -1.29 -6.30 4.93
N ILE A 25 -0.63 -6.22 3.77
CA ILE A 25 0.78 -5.84 3.67
C ILE A 25 0.95 -4.35 3.99
N ILE A 26 0.13 -3.48 3.38
CA ILE A 26 0.17 -2.04 3.59
C ILE A 26 -0.12 -1.68 5.06
N SER A 27 -1.16 -2.26 5.67
CA SER A 27 -1.52 -2.00 7.07
C SER A 27 -0.44 -2.50 8.04
N ARG A 28 0.23 -3.61 7.76
CA ARG A 28 1.37 -4.08 8.56
C ARG A 28 2.55 -3.13 8.47
N ALA A 29 2.92 -2.70 7.27
CA ALA A 29 4.00 -1.73 7.07
C ALA A 29 3.70 -0.41 7.81
N LEU A 30 2.47 0.11 7.69
CA LEU A 30 2.02 1.31 8.38
C LEU A 30 2.05 1.15 9.91
N THR A 31 1.54 0.03 10.43
CA THR A 31 1.54 -0.25 11.87
C THR A 31 2.95 -0.30 12.43
N SER A 32 3.85 -0.99 11.74
CA SER A 32 5.24 -1.10 12.16
C SER A 32 5.98 0.24 12.04
N LEU A 33 5.66 1.09 11.06
CA LEU A 33 6.17 2.46 10.99
C LEU A 33 5.71 3.30 12.19
N TYR A 34 4.44 3.20 12.60
CA TYR A 34 3.96 3.86 13.81
C TYR A 34 4.64 3.35 15.07
N MET A 35 4.86 2.04 15.19
CA MET A 35 5.61 1.45 16.32
C MET A 35 7.02 2.05 16.42
N LEU A 36 7.75 2.18 15.30
CA LEU A 36 9.04 2.85 15.29
C LEU A 36 8.95 4.30 15.75
N LYS A 37 7.98 5.06 15.23
CA LYS A 37 7.79 6.48 15.61
C LYS A 37 7.40 6.65 17.08
N MET A 38 6.87 5.60 17.71
CA MET A 38 6.55 5.55 19.15
C MET A 38 7.73 5.06 20.01
N GLY A 39 8.89 4.77 19.43
CA GLY A 39 10.08 4.31 20.16
C GLY A 39 10.12 2.80 20.43
N VAL A 40 9.27 2.01 19.79
CA VAL A 40 9.26 0.54 19.93
C VAL A 40 10.29 -0.04 18.97
N HIS A 41 11.43 -0.50 19.51
CA HIS A 41 12.61 -0.92 18.75
C HIS A 41 13.08 -2.35 19.06
N GLU A 42 12.18 -3.21 19.52
CA GLU A 42 12.52 -4.61 19.82
C GLU A 42 13.01 -5.32 18.54
N PRO A 43 14.05 -6.19 18.62
CA PRO A 43 14.60 -6.88 17.45
C PRO A 43 13.54 -7.63 16.62
N GLU A 44 12.54 -8.19 17.30
CA GLU A 44 11.41 -8.90 16.69
C GLU A 44 10.50 -7.94 15.89
N VAL A 45 10.27 -6.74 16.43
CA VAL A 45 9.52 -5.67 15.76
C VAL A 45 10.29 -5.17 14.54
N ASN A 46 11.60 -4.95 14.67
CA ASN A 46 12.46 -4.52 13.57
C ASN A 46 12.52 -5.54 12.44
N THR A 47 12.60 -6.84 12.77
CA THR A 47 12.61 -7.93 11.78
C THR A 47 11.28 -8.02 11.04
N ARG A 48 10.15 -7.95 11.75
CA ARG A 48 8.81 -7.95 11.14
C ARG A 48 8.59 -6.73 10.26
N LEU A 49 9.07 -5.57 10.71
CA LEU A 49 9.01 -4.34 9.94
C LEU A 49 9.83 -4.47 8.65
N LEU A 50 11.07 -4.97 8.72
CA LEU A 50 11.93 -5.15 7.55
C LEU A 50 11.25 -6.02 6.49
N GLN A 51 10.65 -7.14 6.90
CA GLN A 51 9.89 -8.01 6.00
C GLN A 51 8.66 -7.32 5.40
N SER A 52 7.95 -6.51 6.20
CA SER A 52 6.76 -5.78 5.75
C SER A 52 7.12 -4.65 4.79
N ILE A 53 8.22 -3.95 5.05
CA ILE A 53 8.77 -2.89 4.19
C ILE A 53 9.21 -3.47 2.84
N GLN A 54 9.92 -4.60 2.81
CA GLN A 54 10.34 -5.23 1.55
C GLN A 54 9.14 -5.61 0.67
N ARG A 55 8.11 -6.23 1.25
CA ARG A 55 6.89 -6.53 0.50
C ARG A 55 6.16 -5.26 0.05
N CYS A 56 6.20 -4.21 0.87
CA CYS A 56 5.61 -2.93 0.53
C CYS A 56 6.37 -2.25 -0.63
N GLU A 57 7.69 -2.35 -0.66
CA GLU A 57 8.54 -1.86 -1.74
C GLU A 57 8.17 -2.53 -3.07
N ASP A 58 7.99 -3.85 -3.08
CA ASP A 58 7.55 -4.59 -4.27
C ASP A 58 6.18 -4.12 -4.77
N ILE A 59 5.23 -3.90 -3.86
CA ILE A 59 3.88 -3.40 -4.18
C ILE A 59 3.96 -1.97 -4.73
N LEU A 60 4.60 -1.05 -4.03
CA LEU A 60 4.72 0.35 -4.47
C LEU A 60 5.48 0.45 -5.79
N GLY A 61 6.54 -0.34 -5.96
CA GLY A 61 7.30 -0.42 -7.21
C GLY A 61 6.45 -0.95 -8.38
N ARG A 62 5.57 -1.93 -8.13
CA ARG A 62 4.61 -2.41 -9.14
C ARG A 62 3.59 -1.32 -9.48
N VAL A 63 2.99 -0.70 -8.48
CA VAL A 63 1.99 0.36 -8.67
C VAL A 63 2.60 1.54 -9.43
N LEU A 64 3.85 1.93 -9.13
CA LEU A 64 4.57 2.96 -9.86
C LEU A 64 4.75 2.60 -11.34
N ARG A 65 5.19 1.38 -11.65
CA ARG A 65 5.31 0.92 -13.05
C ARG A 65 3.98 0.93 -13.78
N ASP A 66 2.93 0.43 -13.14
CA ASP A 66 1.58 0.42 -13.72
C ASP A 66 1.07 1.85 -13.96
N LEU A 67 1.36 2.78 -13.04
CA LEU A 67 0.99 4.19 -13.15
C LEU A 67 1.74 4.86 -14.30
N GLU A 68 3.04 4.59 -14.46
CA GLU A 68 3.83 5.11 -15.57
C GLU A 68 3.32 4.60 -16.92
N LEU A 69 2.94 3.33 -17.02
CA LEU A 69 2.34 2.79 -18.25
C LEU A 69 0.99 3.45 -18.55
N TYR A 70 0.18 3.69 -17.53
CA TYR A 70 -1.10 4.38 -17.65
C TYR A 70 -0.94 5.83 -18.12
N ILE A 71 -0.08 6.62 -17.45
CA ILE A 71 0.25 8.01 -17.82
C ILE A 71 0.70 8.10 -19.30
N ASN A 72 1.56 7.16 -19.72
CA ASN A 72 2.08 7.10 -21.08
C ASN A 72 1.11 6.48 -22.10
N ARG A 73 -0.13 6.15 -21.70
CA ARG A 73 -1.16 5.51 -22.54
C ARG A 73 -0.71 4.19 -23.17
N ARG A 74 0.19 3.47 -22.48
CA ARG A 74 0.75 2.18 -22.92
C ARG A 74 0.03 0.98 -22.29
N ALA A 75 -0.71 1.20 -21.21
CA ALA A 75 -1.56 0.20 -20.58
C ALA A 75 -2.90 0.84 -20.15
N PRO A 76 -3.99 0.06 -20.09
CA PRO A 76 -5.24 0.52 -19.50
C PRO A 76 -5.07 0.76 -18.00
N GLU A 77 -5.99 1.54 -17.43
CA GLU A 77 -6.11 1.72 -15.98
C GLU A 77 -6.34 0.36 -15.30
N THR A 78 -5.53 0.04 -14.30
CA THR A 78 -5.73 -1.15 -13.47
C THR A 78 -6.49 -0.77 -12.21
N MET A 79 -7.10 -1.76 -11.55
CA MET A 79 -7.81 -1.54 -10.29
C MET A 79 -6.94 -0.86 -9.22
N LEU A 80 -5.65 -1.18 -9.14
CA LEU A 80 -4.73 -0.52 -8.20
C LEU A 80 -4.48 0.95 -8.57
N ILE A 81 -4.46 1.28 -9.86
CA ILE A 81 -4.35 2.68 -10.32
C ILE A 81 -5.64 3.44 -9.99
N THR A 82 -6.81 2.85 -10.22
CA THR A 82 -8.09 3.45 -9.82
C THR A 82 -8.12 3.74 -8.33
N LEU A 83 -7.76 2.75 -7.49
CA LEU A 83 -7.72 2.92 -6.04
C LEU A 83 -6.74 4.02 -5.61
N LEU A 84 -5.59 4.11 -6.28
CA LEU A 84 -4.61 5.15 -6.02
C LEU A 84 -5.13 6.53 -6.41
N ILE A 85 -5.74 6.69 -7.58
CA ILE A 85 -6.34 7.96 -8.04
C ILE A 85 -7.44 8.41 -7.06
N ASP A 86 -8.30 7.47 -6.64
CA ASP A 86 -9.35 7.72 -5.65
C ASP A 86 -8.78 8.13 -4.30
N ALA A 87 -7.70 7.48 -3.83
CA ALA A 87 -7.05 7.79 -2.56
C ALA A 87 -6.43 9.19 -2.52
N TYR A 88 -6.06 9.72 -3.70
CA TYR A 88 -5.54 11.07 -3.85
C TYR A 88 -6.62 12.10 -4.13
N GLY A 89 -7.81 11.69 -4.60
CA GLY A 89 -8.97 12.56 -4.82
C GLY A 89 -8.90 13.35 -6.13
N TYR A 90 -8.63 12.67 -7.25
CA TYR A 90 -8.52 13.29 -8.59
C TYR A 90 -7.40 14.34 -8.71
N VAL A 91 -6.29 14.10 -8.02
CA VAL A 91 -5.05 14.86 -8.18
C VAL A 91 -4.38 14.47 -9.49
N ASP A 92 -3.62 15.40 -10.07
CA ASP A 92 -2.74 15.15 -11.21
C ASP A 92 -1.91 13.86 -10.99
N VAL A 93 -2.05 12.90 -11.91
CA VAL A 93 -1.38 11.59 -11.87
C VAL A 93 0.15 11.71 -11.81
N GLU A 94 0.73 12.80 -12.32
CA GLU A 94 2.16 13.08 -12.16
C GLU A 94 2.54 13.37 -10.70
N LYS A 95 1.68 14.08 -9.95
CA LYS A 95 1.92 14.30 -8.51
C LYS A 95 1.81 13.00 -7.71
N ILE A 96 0.88 12.13 -8.10
CA ILE A 96 0.76 10.80 -7.50
C ILE A 96 2.05 10.00 -7.73
N LYS A 97 2.60 10.06 -8.94
CA LYS A 97 3.89 9.44 -9.28
C LYS A 97 5.04 10.01 -8.43
N ASP A 98 5.13 11.33 -8.28
CA ASP A 98 6.15 11.97 -7.44
C ASP A 98 6.03 11.55 -5.97
N SER A 99 4.82 11.50 -5.43
CA SER A 99 4.55 10.98 -4.08
C SER A 99 4.97 9.52 -3.92
N LEU A 100 4.69 8.66 -4.90
CA LEU A 100 5.14 7.27 -4.88
C LEU A 100 6.67 7.14 -4.91
N LEU A 101 7.35 7.95 -5.73
CA LEU A 101 8.81 7.96 -5.80
C LEU A 101 9.43 8.36 -4.46
N LYS A 102 8.92 9.41 -3.83
CA LYS A 102 9.33 9.82 -2.47
C LYS A 102 9.06 8.74 -1.43
N ALA A 103 7.89 8.10 -1.47
CA ALA A 103 7.58 7.00 -0.55
C ALA A 103 8.52 5.80 -0.70
N ILE A 104 8.90 5.44 -1.93
CA ILE A 104 9.89 4.39 -2.19
C ILE A 104 11.26 4.80 -1.63
N GLN A 105 11.67 6.06 -1.80
CA GLN A 105 12.90 6.58 -1.17
C GLN A 105 12.83 6.51 0.37
N GLY A 106 11.67 6.83 0.95
CA GLY A 106 11.39 6.69 2.38
C GLY A 106 11.53 5.25 2.86
N LEU A 107 11.05 4.26 2.09
CA LEU A 107 11.24 2.85 2.39
C LEU A 107 12.73 2.48 2.38
N SER A 108 13.48 2.89 1.36
CA SER A 108 14.92 2.63 1.28
C SER A 108 15.68 3.22 2.47
N LYS A 109 15.34 4.44 2.91
CA LYS A 109 15.90 5.07 4.12
C LYS A 109 15.61 4.24 5.37
N LEU A 110 14.37 3.78 5.55
CA LEU A 110 14.00 2.92 6.67
C LEU A 110 14.75 1.58 6.67
N VAL A 111 14.89 0.94 5.50
CA VAL A 111 15.66 -0.30 5.36
C VAL A 111 17.11 -0.09 5.81
N GLU A 112 17.75 0.99 5.37
CA GLU A 112 19.13 1.31 5.76
C GLU A 112 19.26 1.57 7.27
N MET A 113 18.32 2.27 7.89
CA MET A 113 18.31 2.48 9.34
C MET A 113 18.16 1.15 10.10
N LEU A 114 17.23 0.30 9.68
CA LEU A 114 16.97 -0.99 10.32
C LEU A 114 18.16 -1.94 10.20
N LYS A 115 18.80 -2.00 9.03
CA LYS A 115 20.01 -2.83 8.82
C LYS A 115 21.20 -2.39 9.67
N ARG A 116 21.29 -1.12 10.01
CA ARG A 116 22.38 -0.57 10.85
C ARG A 116 22.07 -0.68 12.34
N GLU A 117 20.87 -1.13 12.71
CA GLU A 117 20.37 -1.18 14.10
C GLU A 117 20.43 0.20 14.81
N VAL A 118 20.47 1.28 14.04
CA VAL A 118 20.49 2.67 14.56
C VAL A 118 19.25 3.38 14.06
N ILE A 119 18.30 3.57 14.98
CA ILE A 119 17.07 4.32 14.69
C ILE A 119 17.24 5.74 15.21
N ASP A 120 17.52 6.66 14.28
CA ASP A 120 17.52 8.10 14.54
C ASP A 120 16.09 8.66 14.43
N GLU A 121 15.54 9.11 15.56
CA GLU A 121 14.22 9.76 15.60
C GLU A 121 14.12 11.00 14.69
N ARG A 122 15.24 11.70 14.44
CA ARG A 122 15.27 12.82 13.51
C ARG A 122 15.13 12.34 12.08
N ALA A 123 15.74 11.22 11.75
CA ALA A 123 15.59 10.60 10.43
C ALA A 123 14.13 10.15 10.20
N LEU A 124 13.40 9.69 11.23
CA LEU A 124 11.97 9.36 11.11
C LEU A 124 11.05 10.56 10.78
N LYS A 125 11.57 11.79 10.88
CA LYS A 125 10.89 13.04 10.48
C LYS A 125 11.33 13.56 9.10
N ASP A 126 12.18 12.81 8.41
CA ASP A 126 12.57 13.09 7.03
C ASP A 126 11.34 13.15 6.11
N GLU A 127 11.36 14.06 5.13
CA GLU A 127 10.25 14.31 4.23
C GLU A 127 9.81 13.05 3.49
N ASP A 128 10.74 12.19 3.07
CA ASP A 128 10.42 10.97 2.32
C ASP A 128 9.76 9.92 3.22
N ILE A 129 10.10 9.88 4.51
CA ILE A 129 9.46 8.99 5.49
C ILE A 129 8.06 9.51 5.86
N LEU A 130 7.87 10.83 5.91
CA LEU A 130 6.54 11.43 6.08
C LEU A 130 5.66 11.19 4.85
N GLU A 131 6.21 11.30 3.64
CA GLU A 131 5.49 11.01 2.41
C GLU A 131 5.14 9.52 2.30
N LEU A 132 6.06 8.63 2.71
CA LEU A 132 5.76 7.20 2.86
C LEU A 132 4.56 6.96 3.77
N GLU A 133 4.54 7.55 4.97
CA GLU A 133 3.41 7.41 5.88
C GLU A 133 2.10 7.87 5.21
N SER A 134 2.13 9.03 4.54
CA SER A 134 0.99 9.58 3.80
C SER A 134 0.47 8.62 2.73
N VAL A 135 1.36 8.08 1.90
CA VAL A 135 1.04 7.08 0.86
C VAL A 135 0.43 5.82 1.47
N LEU A 136 1.07 5.25 2.49
CA LEU A 136 0.58 4.02 3.13
C LEU A 136 -0.79 4.21 3.78
N ARG A 137 -1.02 5.36 4.44
CA ARG A 137 -2.32 5.68 5.03
C ARG A 137 -3.41 5.78 3.97
N ARG A 138 -3.17 6.55 2.91
CA ARG A 138 -4.11 6.72 1.79
C ARG A 138 -4.45 5.39 1.12
N LEU A 139 -3.44 4.56 0.87
CA LEU A 139 -3.64 3.23 0.30
C LEU A 139 -4.42 2.33 1.26
N SER A 140 -4.08 2.31 2.55
CA SER A 140 -4.80 1.53 3.56
C SER A 140 -6.28 1.89 3.57
N ASP A 141 -6.60 3.19 3.59
CA ASP A 141 -7.98 3.68 3.60
C ASP A 141 -8.74 3.28 2.32
N ALA A 142 -8.12 3.46 1.15
CA ALA A 142 -8.74 3.11 -0.13
C ALA A 142 -8.97 1.61 -0.28
N LEU A 143 -7.98 0.79 0.11
CA LEU A 143 -8.08 -0.67 0.09
C LEU A 143 -9.17 -1.16 1.04
N SER A 144 -9.21 -0.64 2.28
CA SER A 144 -10.27 -0.98 3.25
C SER A 144 -11.67 -0.62 2.72
N LYS A 145 -11.81 0.54 2.07
CA LYS A 145 -13.07 0.94 1.43
C LYS A 145 -13.47 -0.03 0.32
N ARG A 146 -12.53 -0.43 -0.55
CA ARG A 146 -12.79 -1.38 -1.64
C ARG A 146 -13.17 -2.76 -1.14
N ILE A 147 -12.50 -3.26 -0.11
CA ILE A 147 -12.85 -4.53 0.56
C ILE A 147 -14.30 -4.47 1.06
N GLY A 148 -14.70 -3.39 1.73
CA GLY A 148 -16.07 -3.20 2.20
C GLY A 148 -17.12 -3.16 1.08
N GLN A 149 -16.78 -2.54 -0.05
CA GLN A 149 -17.62 -2.50 -1.25
C GLN A 149 -17.81 -3.90 -1.84
N ILE A 150 -16.71 -4.62 -2.12
CA ILE A 150 -16.78 -5.97 -2.71
C ILE A 150 -17.52 -6.93 -1.78
N ALA A 151 -17.26 -6.88 -0.47
CA ALA A 151 -17.97 -7.70 0.51
C ALA A 151 -19.48 -7.42 0.46
N SER A 152 -19.87 -6.13 0.44
CA SER A 152 -21.28 -5.74 0.35
C SER A 152 -21.93 -6.22 -0.97
N GLU A 153 -21.19 -6.18 -2.08
CA GLU A 153 -21.64 -6.70 -3.38
C GLU A 153 -21.81 -8.22 -3.40
N ILE A 154 -21.00 -8.98 -2.65
CA ILE A 154 -21.12 -10.43 -2.52
C ILE A 154 -22.31 -10.83 -1.63
N TYR A 155 -22.51 -10.12 -0.51
CA TYR A 155 -23.57 -10.43 0.45
C TYR A 155 -24.94 -9.84 0.09
N ALA A 156 -25.05 -9.03 -0.96
CA ALA A 156 -26.32 -8.48 -1.45
C ALA A 156 -27.18 -9.49 -2.24
N PHE A 157 -26.77 -10.77 -2.32
CA PHE A 157 -27.45 -11.86 -3.02
C PHE A 157 -28.06 -12.89 -2.07
#